data_AF-A0A7C5VNC7-F1
#
_entry.id   AF-A0A7C5VNC7-F1
#
_cell.length_a   1.000
_cell.length_b   1.000
_cell.length_c   1.000
_cell.angle_alpha   90.00
_cell.angle_beta   90.00
_cell.angle_gamma   90.00
#
_symmetry.space_group_name_H-M   'P 1'
#
loop_
_entity.id
_entity.type
_entity.pdbx_description
1 polymer ?
#
loop_
_entity_poly.entity_id
_entity_poly.type
_entity_poly.pdbx_seq_one_letter_code
_entity_poly.pdbx_strand_id
1 'polypeptide(L)'
;MGGAQQSDVPKLLIDNSSGQAPFLDATGHRSAQLFGSIAWDPYQTGGLGTPEHQRVTAGDVHRASFGILYIDEIKNFDPEEAITLLTVLEDGQLPITLRGKWHGGDTAAMAVSTEPIPAIVFLIGAGNFDSISQVHSALMDRIYGYGKVVMMNNDMPNTLENRRKYVQFIAQEIKRFNLIPFSREACEEIVEEGRRRSNKKDALTTRFRPPDLDN
;
A
#
# COMPACT_ATOMS: atom_id res chain seq x y z
N MET A 1 23.83 12.87 -37.30
CA MET A 1 22.96 13.68 -36.44
C MET A 1 21.60 12.98 -36.37
N GLY A 2 21.37 12.24 -35.30
CA GLY A 2 20.07 11.61 -35.02
C GLY A 2 19.60 12.14 -33.67
N GLY A 3 18.99 13.32 -33.68
CA GLY A 3 18.20 13.79 -32.55
C GLY A 3 17.04 12.83 -32.37
N ALA A 4 16.80 12.34 -31.15
CA ALA A 4 15.55 11.65 -30.86
C ALA A 4 14.42 12.63 -31.26
N GLN A 5 13.61 12.25 -32.25
CA GLN A 5 12.44 13.05 -32.62
C GLN A 5 11.60 13.18 -31.35
N GLN A 6 11.39 14.42 -30.89
CA GLN A 6 10.36 14.70 -29.90
C GLN A 6 9.03 14.25 -30.51
N SER A 7 8.55 13.09 -30.08
CA SER A 7 7.25 12.60 -30.49
C SER A 7 6.22 13.17 -29.53
N ASP A 8 5.23 13.91 -30.02
CA ASP A 8 4.06 14.40 -29.25
C ASP A 8 3.08 13.27 -28.88
N VAL A 9 3.61 12.05 -28.71
CA VAL A 9 2.82 10.86 -28.40
C VAL A 9 2.54 10.84 -26.90
N PRO A 10 1.27 10.79 -26.47
CA PRO A 10 0.94 10.75 -25.06
C PRO A 10 1.48 9.46 -24.42
N LYS A 11 2.00 9.58 -23.20
CA LYS A 11 2.39 8.43 -22.38
C LYS A 11 1.19 7.95 -21.58
N LEU A 12 0.83 6.68 -21.75
CA LEU A 12 -0.12 6.01 -20.87
C LEU A 12 0.52 5.79 -19.49
N LEU A 13 0.04 6.50 -18.47
CA LEU A 13 0.56 6.40 -17.11
C LEU A 13 -0.06 5.23 -16.32
N ILE A 14 -1.36 5.03 -16.47
CA ILE A 14 -2.15 4.01 -15.77
C ILE A 14 -3.14 3.41 -16.77
N ASP A 15 -3.25 2.09 -16.80
CA ASP A 15 -4.23 1.34 -17.59
C ASP A 15 -5.14 0.55 -16.67
N ASN A 16 -6.41 0.95 -16.61
CA ASN A 16 -7.46 0.29 -15.82
C ASN A 16 -8.49 -0.43 -16.72
N SER A 17 -8.12 -0.80 -17.95
CA SER A 17 -9.01 -1.47 -18.92
C SER A 17 -9.57 -2.82 -18.46
N SER A 18 -8.97 -3.44 -17.43
CA SER A 18 -9.46 -4.68 -16.81
C SER A 18 -10.83 -4.53 -16.11
N GLY A 19 -11.24 -3.31 -15.76
CA GLY A 19 -12.50 -3.02 -15.06
C GLY A 19 -12.56 -3.48 -13.60
N GLN A 20 -11.48 -4.05 -13.07
CA GLN A 20 -11.36 -4.39 -11.65
C GLN A 20 -10.85 -3.18 -10.88
N ALA A 21 -11.48 -2.87 -9.74
CA ALA A 21 -11.00 -1.82 -8.86
C ALA A 21 -9.57 -2.17 -8.38
N PRO A 22 -8.60 -1.24 -8.47
CA PRO A 22 -7.22 -1.55 -8.13
C PRO A 22 -7.07 -1.80 -6.62
N PHE A 23 -6.22 -2.77 -6.28
CA PHE A 23 -5.74 -2.99 -4.91
C PHE A 23 -4.21 -2.92 -4.95
N LEU A 24 -3.64 -1.89 -4.34
CA LEU A 24 -2.20 -1.66 -4.30
C LEU A 24 -1.72 -1.79 -2.86
N ASP A 25 -0.85 -2.76 -2.62
CA ASP A 25 -0.07 -2.85 -1.40
C ASP A 25 1.22 -2.03 -1.58
N ALA A 26 1.30 -0.90 -0.87
CA ALA A 26 2.42 0.02 -0.90
C ALA A 26 3.22 -0.02 0.42
N THR A 27 3.15 -1.13 1.14
CA THR A 27 3.92 -1.37 2.37
C THR A 27 5.42 -1.21 2.10
N GLY A 28 6.07 -0.32 2.88
CA GLY A 28 7.51 -0.05 2.77
C GLY A 28 7.94 0.76 1.55
N HIS A 29 7.00 1.16 0.67
CA HIS A 29 7.31 2.04 -0.46
C HIS A 29 7.64 3.46 0.03
N ARG A 30 8.53 4.13 -0.70
CA ARG A 30 9.02 5.48 -0.37
C ARG A 30 8.46 6.53 -1.34
N SER A 31 8.69 7.80 -1.03
CA SER A 31 8.16 8.97 -1.74
C SER A 31 8.01 8.82 -3.27
N ALA A 32 9.06 8.44 -4.01
CA ALA A 32 8.98 8.31 -5.47
C ALA A 32 8.06 7.16 -5.95
N GLN A 33 7.98 6.06 -5.21
CA GLN A 33 7.07 4.95 -5.51
C GLN A 33 5.63 5.32 -5.17
N LEU A 34 5.40 5.93 -4.00
CA LEU A 34 4.08 6.32 -3.52
C LEU A 34 3.46 7.44 -4.36
N PHE A 35 4.22 8.51 -4.59
CA PHE A 35 3.74 9.78 -5.12
C PHE A 35 4.19 10.05 -6.56
N GLY A 36 4.90 9.10 -7.16
CA GLY A 36 5.41 9.24 -8.51
C GLY A 36 6.66 10.09 -8.58
N SER A 37 7.29 10.06 -9.74
CA SER A 37 8.51 10.83 -9.98
C SER A 37 8.67 11.14 -11.47
N ILE A 38 9.45 12.17 -11.75
CA ILE A 38 9.92 12.49 -13.10
C ILE A 38 11.39 12.11 -13.19
N ALA A 39 11.74 11.23 -14.13
CA ALA A 39 13.14 10.86 -14.33
C ALA A 39 13.97 12.07 -14.77
N TRP A 40 15.16 12.22 -14.19
CA TRP A 40 16.13 13.21 -14.64
C TRP A 40 16.73 12.79 -15.99
N ASP A 41 17.06 13.77 -16.83
CA ASP A 41 17.64 13.53 -18.15
C ASP A 41 18.95 14.32 -18.32
N PRO A 42 20.11 13.66 -18.54
CA PRO A 42 21.39 14.32 -18.77
C PRO A 42 21.47 15.10 -20.09
N TYR A 43 20.61 14.83 -21.07
CA TYR A 43 20.69 15.38 -22.42
C TYR A 43 19.69 16.52 -22.69
N GLN A 44 19.23 17.20 -21.63
CA GLN A 44 18.29 18.32 -21.73
C GLN A 44 18.78 19.49 -22.60
N THR A 45 20.08 19.60 -22.88
CA THR A 45 20.64 20.62 -23.77
C THR A 45 21.02 20.02 -25.13
N GLY A 46 20.67 20.72 -26.23
CA GLY A 46 21.08 20.33 -27.59
C GLY A 46 20.08 19.47 -28.38
N GLY A 47 18.81 19.37 -27.96
CA GLY A 47 17.74 18.72 -28.73
C GLY A 47 17.80 17.18 -28.77
N LEU A 48 18.56 16.57 -27.85
CA LEU A 48 18.69 15.12 -27.69
C LEU A 48 17.93 14.57 -26.46
N GLY A 49 17.28 15.45 -25.71
CA GLY A 49 16.56 15.10 -24.50
C GLY A 49 15.27 14.33 -24.77
N THR A 50 14.90 13.49 -23.81
CA THR A 50 13.61 12.82 -23.74
C THR A 50 12.53 13.82 -23.30
N PRO A 51 11.39 13.91 -24.02
CA PRO A 51 10.31 14.81 -23.65
C PRO A 51 9.86 14.62 -22.19
N GLU A 52 9.55 15.72 -21.51
CA GLU A 52 9.17 15.76 -20.09
C GLU A 52 8.05 14.77 -19.77
N HIS A 53 6.99 14.77 -20.60
CA HIS A 53 5.82 13.91 -20.42
C HIS A 53 6.16 12.41 -20.53
N GLN A 54 7.22 12.05 -21.26
CA GLN A 54 7.66 10.64 -21.35
C GLN A 54 8.46 10.19 -20.13
N ARG A 55 9.01 11.12 -19.35
CA ARG A 55 9.81 10.85 -18.14
C ARG A 55 8.98 10.68 -16.87
N VAL A 56 7.68 10.99 -16.93
CA VAL A 56 6.75 10.88 -15.80
C VAL A 56 6.47 9.42 -15.46
N THR A 57 6.54 9.06 -14.19
CA THR A 57 6.14 7.75 -13.67
C THR A 57 5.09 7.94 -12.58
N ALA A 58 3.94 7.28 -12.77
CA ALA A 58 2.87 7.29 -11.78
C ALA A 58 3.34 6.73 -10.43
N GLY A 59 2.83 7.31 -9.35
CA GLY A 59 2.93 6.75 -8.01
C GLY A 59 1.83 5.75 -7.71
N ASP A 60 1.97 5.00 -6.62
CA ASP A 60 0.97 4.05 -6.13
C ASP A 60 -0.36 4.72 -5.81
N VAL A 61 -0.36 5.96 -5.31
CA VAL A 61 -1.60 6.72 -5.07
C VAL A 61 -2.39 6.97 -6.36
N HIS A 62 -1.69 7.12 -7.48
CA HIS A 62 -2.31 7.30 -8.79
C HIS A 62 -2.80 5.95 -9.33
N ARG A 63 -1.99 4.90 -9.24
CA ARG A 63 -2.37 3.54 -9.67
C ARG A 63 -3.56 2.99 -8.88
N ALA A 64 -3.65 3.33 -7.60
CA ALA A 64 -4.73 2.94 -6.70
C ALA A 64 -5.99 3.82 -6.85
N SER A 65 -5.97 4.84 -7.72
CA SER A 65 -7.09 5.77 -7.90
C SER A 65 -8.37 5.02 -8.27
N PHE A 66 -9.46 5.37 -7.60
CA PHE A 66 -10.76 4.68 -7.55
C PHE A 66 -10.73 3.25 -6.99
N GLY A 67 -9.70 2.89 -6.22
CA GLY A 67 -9.57 1.61 -5.56
C GLY A 67 -9.02 1.71 -4.13
N ILE A 68 -8.25 0.70 -3.74
CA ILE A 68 -7.70 0.56 -2.39
C ILE A 68 -6.19 0.78 -2.43
N LEU A 69 -5.71 1.69 -1.57
CA LEU A 69 -4.30 1.84 -1.23
C LEU A 69 -4.08 1.25 0.17
N TYR A 70 -3.36 0.14 0.25
CA TYR A 70 -3.00 -0.52 1.49
C TYR A 70 -1.56 -0.18 1.88
N ILE A 71 -1.34 0.25 3.12
CA ILE A 71 0.00 0.55 3.65
C ILE A 71 0.09 -0.05 5.05
N ASP A 72 0.89 -1.10 5.20
CA ASP A 72 1.28 -1.60 6.52
C ASP A 72 2.44 -0.78 7.09
N GLU A 73 2.55 -0.78 8.41
CA GLU A 73 3.52 -0.01 9.19
C GLU A 73 3.55 1.48 8.79
N ILE A 74 2.37 2.11 8.67
CA ILE A 74 2.19 3.51 8.24
C ILE A 74 2.95 4.53 9.12
N LYS A 75 3.33 4.13 10.34
CA LYS A 75 4.19 4.90 11.24
C LYS A 75 5.56 5.24 10.65
N ASN A 76 6.04 4.45 9.69
CA ASN A 76 7.40 4.57 9.14
C ASN A 76 7.54 5.70 8.12
N PHE A 77 6.45 6.40 7.81
CA PHE A 77 6.47 7.54 6.90
C PHE A 77 7.28 8.67 7.51
N ASP A 78 8.14 9.28 6.70
CA ASP A 78 8.73 10.54 7.09
C ASP A 78 7.68 11.68 7.03
N PRO A 79 7.94 12.84 7.67
CA PRO A 79 6.97 13.92 7.72
C PRO A 79 6.53 14.41 6.33
N GLU A 80 7.42 14.39 5.33
CA GLU A 80 7.10 14.83 3.96
C GLU A 80 6.15 13.83 3.28
N GLU A 81 6.42 12.53 3.45
CA GLU A 81 5.55 11.45 2.95
C GLU A 81 4.16 11.53 3.60
N ALA A 82 4.09 11.77 4.91
CA ALA A 82 2.82 11.90 5.62
C ALA A 82 1.99 13.12 5.15
N ILE A 83 2.64 14.28 4.98
CA ILE A 83 1.98 15.49 4.47
C ILE A 83 1.51 15.30 3.02
N THR A 84 2.32 14.66 2.19
CA THR A 84 1.95 14.40 0.79
C THR A 84 0.77 13.43 0.70
N LEU A 85 0.73 12.41 1.55
CA LEU A 85 -0.43 11.52 1.65
C LEU A 85 -1.68 12.26 2.13
N LEU A 86 -1.55 13.21 3.06
CA LEU A 86 -2.69 14.06 3.46
C LEU A 86 -3.27 14.84 2.29
N THR A 87 -2.43 15.45 1.45
CA THR A 87 -2.88 16.12 0.22
C THR A 87 -3.68 15.18 -0.67
N VAL A 88 -3.20 13.94 -0.86
CA VAL A 88 -3.94 12.91 -1.63
C VAL A 88 -5.33 12.65 -1.02
N LEU A 89 -5.41 12.50 0.30
CA LEU A 89 -6.66 12.21 1.02
C LEU A 89 -7.62 13.40 1.10
N GLU A 90 -7.13 14.63 0.96
CA GLU A 90 -7.92 15.86 1.01
C GLU A 90 -8.39 16.30 -0.36
N ASP A 91 -7.47 16.37 -1.32
CA ASP A 91 -7.74 16.90 -2.66
C ASP A 91 -8.18 15.82 -3.65
N GLY A 92 -7.89 14.54 -3.35
CA GLY A 92 -8.19 13.41 -4.25
C GLY A 92 -7.36 13.41 -5.53
N GLN A 93 -6.30 14.21 -5.58
CA GLN A 93 -5.41 14.37 -6.72
C GLN A 93 -4.02 14.75 -6.26
N LEU A 94 -3.01 14.40 -7.06
CA LEU A 94 -1.64 14.76 -6.77
C LEU A 94 -0.90 15.02 -8.09
N PRO A 95 -0.21 16.15 -8.25
CA PRO A 95 0.71 16.32 -9.36
C PRO A 95 1.98 15.49 -9.14
N ILE A 96 2.51 14.91 -10.23
CA ILE A 96 3.79 14.21 -10.20
C ILE A 96 4.89 15.24 -10.44
N THR A 97 5.85 15.28 -9.51
CA THR A 97 7.01 16.18 -9.54
C THR A 97 8.30 15.40 -9.32
N LEU A 98 9.44 16.07 -9.38
CA LEU A 98 10.69 15.49 -8.91
C LEU A 98 10.63 15.36 -7.37
N ARG A 99 10.65 14.12 -6.85
CA ARG A 99 10.62 13.82 -5.42
C ARG A 99 11.88 13.05 -5.02
N GLY A 100 12.75 13.67 -4.21
CA GLY A 100 13.98 13.04 -3.73
C GLY A 100 14.81 13.96 -2.83
N LYS A 101 15.57 13.37 -1.88
CA LYS A 101 16.37 14.12 -0.86
C LYS A 101 17.44 15.05 -1.43
N TRP A 102 17.76 14.94 -2.71
CA TRP A 102 18.63 15.89 -3.42
C TRP A 102 17.85 17.15 -3.82
N HIS A 103 17.21 17.81 -2.86
CA HIS A 103 16.68 19.18 -2.96
C HIS A 103 17.81 20.24 -3.10
N GLY A 104 19.00 19.84 -3.56
CA GLY A 104 20.26 20.59 -3.48
C GLY A 104 20.64 21.32 -4.76
N GLY A 105 19.69 21.87 -5.50
CA GLY A 105 20.00 22.68 -6.68
C GLY A 105 18.79 23.39 -7.24
N ASP A 106 18.53 24.60 -6.74
CA ASP A 106 17.63 25.60 -7.34
C ASP A 106 18.06 25.91 -8.79
N THR A 107 17.65 25.05 -9.71
CA THR A 107 17.73 25.30 -11.14
C THR A 107 16.32 25.18 -11.71
N ALA A 108 15.94 26.12 -12.57
CA ALA A 108 14.65 26.13 -13.27
C ALA A 108 14.38 24.82 -14.06
N ALA A 109 15.41 24.00 -14.30
CA ALA A 109 15.33 22.68 -14.92
C ALA A 109 14.66 21.61 -14.03
N MET A 110 14.48 21.85 -12.72
CA MET A 110 13.81 20.94 -11.78
C MET A 110 12.33 21.28 -11.52
N ALA A 111 11.81 22.36 -12.12
CA ALA A 111 10.43 22.82 -11.92
C ALA A 111 9.40 22.11 -12.83
N VAL A 112 9.67 20.86 -13.22
CA VAL A 112 8.70 20.09 -14.00
C VAL A 112 7.71 19.44 -13.04
N SER A 113 6.46 19.86 -13.17
CA SER A 113 5.31 19.28 -12.50
C SER A 113 4.28 18.93 -13.56
N THR A 114 3.61 17.79 -13.41
CA THR A 114 2.39 17.55 -14.18
C THR A 114 1.26 18.45 -13.69
N GLU A 115 0.20 18.54 -14.47
CA GLU A 115 -1.11 18.91 -13.93
C GLU A 115 -1.53 17.91 -12.84
N PRO A 116 -2.41 18.31 -11.90
CA PRO A 116 -2.93 17.40 -10.88
C PRO A 116 -3.53 16.14 -11.52
N ILE A 117 -3.08 14.96 -11.06
CA ILE A 117 -3.54 13.67 -11.55
C ILE A 117 -4.47 13.04 -10.50
N PRO A 118 -5.62 12.47 -10.90
CA PRO A 118 -6.53 11.82 -9.95
C PRO A 118 -5.84 10.74 -9.11
N ALA A 119 -6.02 10.83 -7.80
CA ALA A 119 -5.46 9.92 -6.79
C ALA A 119 -6.51 9.68 -5.69
N ILE A 120 -7.75 9.39 -6.09
CA ILE A 120 -8.87 9.20 -5.16
C ILE A 120 -8.81 7.77 -4.63
N VAL A 121 -8.31 7.56 -3.42
CA VAL A 121 -8.09 6.22 -2.86
C VAL A 121 -8.89 5.96 -1.61
N PHE A 122 -9.32 4.71 -1.42
CA PHE A 122 -9.70 4.21 -0.11
C PHE A 122 -8.44 3.72 0.62
N LEU A 123 -7.94 4.52 1.55
CA LEU A 123 -6.74 4.18 2.33
C LEU A 123 -7.06 3.14 3.41
N ILE A 124 -6.29 2.05 3.43
CA ILE A 124 -6.21 1.11 4.54
C ILE A 124 -4.80 1.19 5.12
N GLY A 125 -4.66 1.89 6.24
CA GLY A 125 -3.43 1.90 7.03
C GLY A 125 -3.46 0.75 8.04
N ALA A 126 -2.37 0.01 8.14
CA ALA A 126 -2.15 -1.01 9.16
C ALA A 126 -0.88 -0.72 9.98
N GLY A 127 -0.80 -1.35 11.15
CA GLY A 127 0.35 -1.22 12.03
C GLY A 127 0.06 -1.79 13.42
N ASN A 128 1.11 -1.87 14.22
CA ASN A 128 1.01 -2.36 15.59
C ASN A 128 0.40 -1.31 16.53
N PHE A 129 -0.31 -1.79 17.55
CA PHE A 129 -1.00 -0.92 18.50
C PHE A 129 -0.05 -0.03 19.30
N ASP A 130 1.11 -0.55 19.67
CA ASP A 130 2.16 0.18 20.40
C ASP A 130 2.76 1.35 19.61
N SER A 131 2.54 1.34 18.31
CA SER A 131 3.18 2.22 17.36
C SER A 131 2.26 3.31 16.82
N ILE A 132 0.99 3.30 17.22
CA ILE A 132 -0.03 4.25 16.74
C ILE A 132 0.32 5.71 17.08
N SER A 133 1.02 5.93 18.21
CA SER A 133 1.48 7.25 18.65
C SER A 133 2.63 7.82 17.82
N GLN A 134 3.28 7.00 16.99
CA GLN A 134 4.40 7.40 16.13
C GLN A 134 3.92 7.89 14.76
N VAL A 135 2.67 7.63 14.40
CA VAL A 135 2.09 8.13 13.15
C VAL A 135 1.99 9.65 13.21
N HIS A 136 2.29 10.32 12.10
CA HIS A 136 2.22 11.77 11.99
C HIS A 136 0.88 12.33 12.48
N SER A 137 0.90 13.33 13.36
CA SER A 137 -0.29 13.81 14.07
C SER A 137 -1.42 14.23 13.14
N ALA A 138 -1.12 15.01 12.09
CA ALA A 138 -2.14 15.44 11.13
C ALA A 138 -2.76 14.27 10.36
N LEU A 139 -1.98 13.21 10.07
CA LEU A 139 -2.50 12.01 9.42
C LEU A 139 -3.41 11.23 10.36
N MET A 140 -3.03 11.12 11.64
CA MET A 140 -3.89 10.54 12.66
C MET A 140 -5.18 11.33 12.85
N ASP A 141 -5.12 12.66 12.89
CA ASP A 141 -6.30 13.51 12.99
C ASP A 141 -7.26 13.29 11.81
N ARG A 142 -6.73 13.13 10.59
CA ARG A 142 -7.52 12.79 9.39
C ARG A 142 -8.17 11.42 9.53
N ILE A 143 -7.43 10.40 9.98
CA ILE A 143 -7.94 9.04 10.17
C ILE A 143 -9.03 9.00 11.25
N TYR A 144 -8.83 9.66 12.39
CA TYR A 144 -9.84 9.72 13.45
C TYR A 144 -11.06 10.57 13.08
N GLY A 145 -10.84 11.68 12.37
CA GLY A 145 -11.91 12.61 12.00
C GLY A 145 -12.84 12.08 10.91
N TYR A 146 -12.31 11.32 9.95
CA TYR A 146 -13.05 10.92 8.74
C TYR A 146 -13.03 9.42 8.45
N GLY A 147 -12.21 8.66 9.17
CA GLY A 147 -12.06 7.21 9.00
C GLY A 147 -12.64 6.40 10.15
N LYS A 148 -12.20 5.14 10.22
CA LYS A 148 -12.50 4.24 11.34
C LYS A 148 -11.21 3.52 11.75
N VAL A 149 -10.95 3.50 13.05
CA VAL A 149 -9.88 2.69 13.62
C VAL A 149 -10.47 1.38 14.10
N VAL A 150 -9.95 0.27 13.57
CA VAL A 150 -10.38 -1.08 13.93
C VAL A 150 -9.25 -1.78 14.65
N MET A 151 -9.49 -2.19 15.89
CA MET A 151 -8.58 -3.05 16.62
C MET A 151 -8.85 -4.52 16.25
N MET A 152 -7.82 -5.22 15.78
CA MET A 152 -7.92 -6.64 15.46
C MET A 152 -7.89 -7.47 16.73
N ASN A 153 -8.91 -8.31 16.94
CA ASN A 153 -8.95 -9.22 18.09
C ASN A 153 -7.87 -10.31 17.93
N ASN A 154 -7.24 -10.70 19.04
CA ASN A 154 -6.28 -11.80 19.11
C ASN A 154 -6.92 -13.18 19.27
N ASP A 155 -8.21 -13.22 19.60
CA ASP A 155 -8.98 -14.44 19.74
C ASP A 155 -10.43 -14.23 19.30
N MET A 156 -11.13 -15.35 19.12
CA MET A 156 -12.56 -15.41 18.86
C MET A 156 -13.22 -16.49 19.72
N PRO A 157 -14.53 -16.39 20.02
CA PRO A 157 -15.23 -17.41 20.80
C PRO A 157 -15.15 -18.80 20.17
N ASN A 158 -14.97 -19.85 20.98
CA ASN A 158 -14.87 -21.24 20.53
C ASN A 158 -16.28 -21.85 20.29
N THR A 159 -17.01 -21.31 19.32
CA THR A 159 -18.34 -21.79 18.91
C THR A 159 -18.26 -22.75 17.73
N LEU A 160 -19.32 -23.53 17.48
CA LEU A 160 -19.39 -24.40 16.30
C LEU A 160 -19.22 -23.61 14.99
N GLU A 161 -19.76 -22.39 14.92
CA GLU A 161 -19.61 -21.51 13.76
C GLU A 161 -18.14 -21.10 13.54
N ASN A 162 -17.45 -20.66 14.59
CA ASN A 162 -16.06 -20.24 14.47
C ASN A 162 -15.10 -21.42 14.21
N ARG A 163 -15.41 -22.62 14.72
CA ARG A 163 -14.69 -23.84 14.33
C ARG A 163 -14.84 -24.13 12.84
N ARG A 164 -16.03 -23.96 12.26
CA ARG A 164 -16.24 -24.11 10.81
C ARG A 164 -15.45 -23.07 10.01
N LYS A 165 -15.39 -21.82 10.46
CA LYS A 165 -14.54 -20.77 9.86
C LYS A 165 -13.06 -21.14 9.95
N TYR A 166 -12.62 -21.75 11.05
CA TYR A 166 -11.25 -22.25 11.21
C TYR A 166 -10.92 -23.35 10.19
N VAL A 167 -11.85 -24.29 9.97
CA VAL A 167 -11.69 -25.32 8.93
C VAL A 167 -11.68 -24.71 7.52
N GLN A 168 -12.49 -23.68 7.27
CA GLN A 168 -12.44 -22.91 6.02
C GLN A 168 -11.07 -22.25 5.82
N PHE A 169 -10.50 -21.65 6.87
CA PHE A 169 -9.16 -21.08 6.85
C PHE A 169 -8.11 -22.14 6.51
N ILE A 170 -8.16 -23.33 7.14
CA ILE A 170 -7.26 -24.45 6.82
C ILE A 170 -7.35 -24.81 5.34
N ALA A 171 -8.57 -24.94 4.80
CA ALA A 171 -8.78 -25.25 3.38
C ALA A 171 -8.22 -24.17 2.44
N GLN A 172 -8.34 -22.89 2.82
CA GLN A 172 -7.78 -21.77 2.08
C GLN A 172 -6.25 -21.80 2.07
N GLU A 173 -5.62 -22.08 3.21
CA GLU A 173 -4.16 -22.16 3.31
C GLU A 173 -3.60 -23.38 2.57
N ILE A 174 -4.27 -24.55 2.65
CA ILE A 174 -3.93 -25.73 1.84
C ILE A 174 -3.95 -25.37 0.35
N LYS A 175 -5.00 -24.69 -0.11
CA LYS A 175 -5.10 -24.25 -1.51
C LYS A 175 -4.02 -23.23 -1.86
N ARG A 176 -3.75 -22.26 -0.98
CA ARG A 176 -2.77 -21.20 -1.17
C ARG A 176 -1.34 -21.74 -1.29
N PHE A 177 -0.99 -22.70 -0.44
CA PHE A 177 0.34 -23.33 -0.40
C PHE A 177 0.43 -24.63 -1.22
N ASN A 178 -0.63 -25.00 -1.93
CA ASN A 178 -0.73 -26.22 -2.74
C ASN A 178 -0.34 -27.50 -1.95
N LEU A 179 -0.85 -27.61 -0.72
CA LEU A 179 -0.63 -28.77 0.15
C LEU A 179 -1.62 -29.90 -0.17
N ILE A 180 -1.32 -31.11 0.31
CA ILE A 180 -2.29 -32.21 0.27
C ILE A 180 -3.50 -31.87 1.18
N PRO A 181 -4.74 -32.24 0.78
CA PRO A 181 -5.90 -32.06 1.64
C PRO A 181 -5.71 -32.77 2.98
N PHE A 182 -5.99 -32.07 4.07
CA PHE A 182 -5.87 -32.63 5.41
C PHE A 182 -7.06 -33.52 5.72
N SER A 183 -6.81 -34.59 6.49
CA SER A 183 -7.89 -35.43 7.01
C SER A 183 -8.73 -34.65 8.02
N ARG A 184 -9.88 -35.23 8.38
CA ARG A 184 -10.77 -34.67 9.40
C ARG A 184 -10.04 -34.52 10.73
N GLU A 185 -9.28 -35.52 11.12
CA GLU A 185 -8.54 -35.59 12.39
C GLU A 185 -7.42 -34.54 12.42
N ALA A 186 -6.73 -34.33 11.31
CA ALA A 186 -5.72 -33.27 11.19
C ALA A 186 -6.35 -31.87 11.32
N CYS A 187 -7.52 -31.64 10.71
CA CYS A 187 -8.26 -30.39 10.90
C CYS A 187 -8.71 -30.20 12.35
N GLU A 188 -9.20 -31.25 13.01
CA GLU A 188 -9.58 -31.21 14.43
C GLU A 188 -8.40 -30.85 15.33
N GLU A 189 -7.22 -31.42 15.09
CA GLU A 189 -6.01 -31.10 15.85
C GLU A 189 -5.55 -29.65 15.65
N ILE A 190 -5.64 -29.11 14.43
CA ILE A 190 -5.30 -27.69 14.18
C ILE A 190 -6.27 -26.75 14.89
N VAL A 191 -7.57 -27.08 14.92
CA VAL A 191 -8.57 -26.30 15.68
C VAL A 191 -8.26 -26.35 17.17
N GLU A 192 -7.90 -27.52 17.69
CA GLU A 192 -7.54 -27.68 19.10
C GLU A 192 -6.24 -26.94 19.43
N GLU A 193 -5.26 -26.94 18.52
CA GLU A 193 -4.05 -26.14 18.64
C GLU A 193 -4.36 -24.64 18.65
N GLY A 194 -5.30 -24.20 17.81
CA GLY A 194 -5.82 -22.83 17.83
C GLY A 194 -6.44 -22.47 19.18
N ARG A 195 -7.11 -23.42 19.86
CA ARG A 195 -7.62 -23.26 21.23
C ARG A 195 -6.49 -23.22 22.26
N ARG A 196 -5.44 -24.05 22.14
CA ARG A 196 -4.28 -24.02 23.05
C ARG A 196 -3.54 -22.68 22.97
N ARG A 197 -3.31 -22.18 21.75
CA ARG A 197 -2.64 -20.89 21.51
C ARG A 197 -3.41 -19.67 21.99
N SER A 198 -4.73 -19.75 22.10
CA SER A 198 -5.54 -18.67 22.71
C SER A 198 -5.32 -18.56 24.23
N ASN A 199 -4.72 -19.59 24.85
CA ASN A 199 -4.57 -19.76 26.29
C ASN A 199 -5.89 -19.63 27.07
N LYS A 200 -7.02 -19.91 26.40
CA LYS A 200 -8.38 -19.84 26.96
C LYS A 200 -9.15 -21.10 26.60
N LYS A 201 -10.00 -21.57 27.51
CA LYS A 201 -10.82 -22.77 27.27
C LYS A 201 -11.86 -22.54 26.16
N ASP A 202 -12.50 -21.37 26.18
CA ASP A 202 -13.65 -21.05 25.34
C ASP A 202 -13.30 -20.09 24.19
N ALA A 203 -12.03 -20.03 23.77
CA ALA A 203 -11.60 -19.18 22.64
C ALA A 203 -10.63 -19.90 21.68
N LEU A 204 -10.58 -19.43 20.44
CA LEU A 204 -9.66 -19.84 19.38
C LEU A 204 -8.79 -18.64 19.00
N THR A 205 -7.49 -18.86 18.80
CA THR A 205 -6.57 -17.79 18.35
C THR A 205 -6.96 -17.31 16.96
N THR A 206 -6.83 -16.02 16.71
CA THR A 206 -6.92 -15.40 15.39
C THR A 206 -5.55 -14.97 14.87
N ARG A 207 -4.47 -15.32 15.58
CA ARG A 207 -3.09 -15.18 15.12
C ARG A 207 -2.74 -16.32 14.17
N PHE A 208 -3.10 -16.12 12.91
CA PHE A 208 -2.95 -17.13 11.85
C PHE A 208 -1.54 -17.17 11.22
N ARG A 209 -0.67 -16.21 11.55
CA ARG A 209 0.72 -16.20 11.09
C ARG A 209 1.54 -17.28 11.82
N PRO A 210 2.47 -17.99 11.14
CA PRO A 210 3.41 -18.89 11.79
C PRO A 210 4.25 -18.17 12.86
N PRO A 211 4.52 -18.77 14.03
CA PRO A 211 5.26 -18.14 15.13
C PRO A 211 6.68 -17.68 14.76
N ASP A 212 7.31 -18.31 13.78
CA ASP A 212 8.71 -18.04 13.40
C ASP A 212 8.89 -16.76 12.55
N LEU A 213 7.81 -16.03 12.29
CA LEU A 213 7.81 -14.75 11.54
C LEU A 213 7.53 -13.54 12.45
N ASP A 214 7.45 -13.73 13.76
CA ASP A 214 7.16 -12.68 14.75
C ASP A 214 8.41 -12.25 15.56
N ASN A 215 9.63 -12.56 15.07
CA ASN A 215 10.91 -12.09 15.62
C ASN A 215 11.64 -11.14 14.66
#